data_AF-A0A0F5YKJ0-F1
#
_entry.id   AF-A0A0F5YKJ0-F1
#
_cell.length_a   1.000
_cell.length_b   1.000
_cell.length_c   1.000
_cell.angle_alpha   90.00
_cell.angle_beta   90.00
_cell.angle_gamma   90.00
#
_symmetry.space_group_name_H-M   'P 1'
#
loop_
_entity.id
_entity.type
_entity.pdbx_description
1 polymer ?
#
loop_
_entity_poly.entity_id
_entity_poly.type
_entity_poly.pdbx_seq_one_letter_code
_entity_poly.pdbx_strand_id
1 'polypeptide(L)'
;MVSQGLIPNFPNVSLVAFYGKKSPEFTLLIQELQQHLSDLLPGVFERYALESIHATLLGCEGVKTERGILSKWFLERREEYRIVDFSGLINSIQNSSQFPMKIQFGGYELSVDYGFNSRNKHPYERSFCFQNEIAVFMGWPMQAGKIIMEIDHLRRSAENFNLLHKYHGNPDAVDNDCYLRIGVLNSIVSVEKIQEVEQNIQERLRRRSPLELSLSLEDLCFVQYHDYTLPWATTQVIPLKDATPEKLEQLYPILNENNT
;
A
#
# COMPACT_ATOMS: atom_id res chain seq x y z
N MET A 1 5.82 30.17 3.66
CA MET A 1 4.35 30.02 3.88
C MET A 1 3.62 29.97 2.54
N VAL A 2 3.77 28.89 1.75
CA VAL A 2 2.93 28.63 0.57
C VAL A 2 3.01 27.12 0.29
N SER A 3 2.14 26.29 0.87
CA SER A 3 2.06 24.86 0.49
C SER A 3 0.71 24.24 0.83
N GLN A 4 0.03 24.73 1.86
CA GLN A 4 -1.32 24.28 2.19
C GLN A 4 -2.30 24.73 1.10
N GLY A 5 -2.71 23.80 0.24
CA GLY A 5 -3.81 23.98 -0.73
C GLY A 5 -3.43 23.95 -2.21
N LEU A 6 -2.14 23.89 -2.57
CA LEU A 6 -1.71 23.86 -3.98
C LEU A 6 -2.05 22.53 -4.68
N ILE A 7 -1.99 21.41 -3.97
CA ILE A 7 -2.29 20.09 -4.52
C ILE A 7 -3.56 19.58 -3.86
N PRO A 8 -4.60 19.16 -4.62
CA PRO A 8 -5.82 18.63 -4.04
C PRO A 8 -5.54 17.54 -3.00
N ASN A 9 -6.36 17.50 -1.94
CA ASN A 9 -6.23 16.52 -0.84
C ASN A 9 -6.76 15.13 -1.21
N PHE A 10 -6.60 14.74 -2.47
CA PHE A 10 -6.89 13.39 -2.93
C PHE A 10 -5.55 12.68 -3.14
N PRO A 11 -5.34 11.50 -2.55
CA PRO A 11 -4.44 10.55 -3.19
C PRO A 11 -5.07 10.23 -4.54
N ASN A 12 -4.30 10.40 -5.59
CA ASN A 12 -4.79 10.35 -6.95
C ASN A 12 -4.15 9.23 -7.73
N VAL A 13 -2.86 8.93 -7.51
CA VAL A 13 -2.13 7.90 -8.24
C VAL A 13 -1.29 7.07 -7.27
N SER A 14 -1.24 5.76 -7.48
CA SER A 14 -0.35 4.86 -6.73
C SER A 14 0.11 3.70 -7.59
N LEU A 15 1.27 3.14 -7.27
CA LEU A 15 1.69 1.82 -7.72
C LEU A 15 1.20 0.80 -6.70
N VAL A 16 0.40 -0.16 -7.16
CA VAL A 16 -0.21 -1.19 -6.32
C VAL A 16 0.11 -2.58 -6.85
N ALA A 17 0.03 -3.57 -5.96
CA ALA A 17 0.09 -4.99 -6.28
C ALA A 17 -1.22 -5.69 -5.90
N PHE A 18 -1.46 -6.85 -6.53
CA PHE A 18 -2.61 -7.72 -6.27
C PHE A 18 -3.98 -7.07 -6.53
N TYR A 19 -4.04 -6.01 -7.33
CA TYR A 19 -5.30 -5.37 -7.71
C TYR A 19 -6.04 -6.19 -8.78
N GLY A 20 -7.36 -6.34 -8.63
CA GLY A 20 -8.16 -7.21 -9.47
C GLY A 20 -8.03 -8.69 -9.09
N LYS A 21 -7.80 -9.54 -10.09
CA LYS A 21 -7.75 -11.00 -9.93
C LYS A 21 -6.54 -11.42 -9.09
N LYS A 22 -6.79 -12.23 -8.08
CA LYS A 22 -5.75 -12.81 -7.19
C LYS A 22 -5.63 -14.30 -7.43
N SER A 23 -4.55 -14.89 -6.91
CA SER A 23 -4.44 -16.34 -6.87
C SER A 23 -5.53 -16.96 -5.98
N PRO A 24 -5.92 -18.22 -6.22
CA PRO A 24 -6.94 -18.90 -5.42
C PRO A 24 -6.62 -18.92 -3.92
N GLU A 25 -5.37 -19.22 -3.57
CA GLU A 25 -4.91 -19.30 -2.19
C GLU A 25 -4.91 -17.95 -1.47
N PHE A 26 -4.60 -16.86 -2.18
CA PHE A 26 -4.68 -15.52 -1.59
C PHE A 26 -6.13 -15.07 -1.42
N THR A 27 -6.97 -15.36 -2.42
CA THR A 27 -8.41 -15.12 -2.36
C THR A 27 -9.03 -15.82 -1.16
N LEU A 28 -8.71 -17.10 -0.97
CA LEU A 28 -9.20 -17.90 0.15
C LEU A 28 -8.78 -17.29 1.49
N LEU A 29 -7.51 -16.93 1.65
CA LEU A 29 -7.02 -16.29 2.88
C LEU A 29 -7.79 -14.99 3.20
N ILE A 30 -7.97 -14.11 2.23
CA ILE A 30 -8.69 -12.84 2.44
C ILE A 30 -10.16 -13.11 2.80
N GLN A 31 -10.83 -14.01 2.08
CA GLN A 31 -12.22 -14.38 2.36
C GLN A 31 -12.38 -14.98 3.76
N GLU A 32 -11.47 -15.85 4.18
CA GLU A 32 -11.48 -16.42 5.53
C GLU A 32 -11.29 -15.35 6.61
N LEU A 33 -10.41 -14.37 6.39
CA LEU A 33 -10.24 -13.26 7.34
C LEU A 33 -11.48 -12.37 7.39
N GLN A 34 -12.03 -12.02 6.23
CA GLN A 34 -13.26 -11.23 6.13
C GLN A 34 -14.45 -11.94 6.77
N GLN A 35 -14.57 -13.27 6.59
CA GLN A 35 -15.60 -14.07 7.23
C GLN A 35 -15.46 -14.04 8.74
N HIS A 36 -14.26 -14.29 9.25
CA HIS A 36 -13.99 -14.30 10.67
C HIS A 36 -14.25 -12.93 11.32
N LEU A 37 -13.88 -11.83 10.63
CA LEU A 37 -14.20 -10.48 11.06
C LEU A 37 -15.71 -10.21 11.09
N SER A 38 -16.46 -10.67 10.08
CA SER A 38 -17.93 -10.56 10.10
C SER A 38 -18.56 -11.35 11.24
N ASP A 39 -18.01 -12.51 11.59
CA ASP A 39 -18.53 -13.34 12.68
C ASP A 39 -18.24 -12.72 14.06
N LEU A 40 -17.07 -12.11 14.22
CA LEU A 40 -16.68 -11.41 15.45
C LEU A 40 -17.36 -10.04 15.62
N LEU A 41 -17.74 -9.40 14.51
CA LEU A 41 -18.32 -8.05 14.45
C LEU A 41 -19.58 -8.03 13.54
N PRO A 42 -20.63 -8.78 13.89
CA PRO A 42 -21.81 -8.93 13.04
C PRO A 42 -22.56 -7.61 12.85
N GLY A 43 -22.84 -7.26 11.60
CA GLY A 43 -23.52 -6.00 11.23
C GLY A 43 -22.65 -4.73 11.33
N VAL A 44 -21.44 -4.86 11.87
CA VAL A 44 -20.50 -3.75 12.08
C VAL A 44 -19.39 -3.75 11.03
N PHE A 45 -18.83 -4.92 10.72
CA PHE A 45 -17.76 -5.06 9.74
C PHE A 45 -18.31 -5.17 8.32
N GLU A 46 -17.92 -4.23 7.47
CA GLU A 46 -18.19 -4.22 6.05
C GLU A 46 -16.97 -4.71 5.26
N ARG A 47 -17.19 -5.73 4.43
CA ARG A 47 -16.14 -6.32 3.59
C ARG A 47 -15.88 -5.45 2.39
N TYR A 48 -14.61 -5.21 2.07
CA TYR A 48 -14.25 -4.68 0.77
C TYR A 48 -14.40 -5.75 -0.31
N ALA A 49 -14.76 -5.32 -1.53
CA ALA A 49 -14.80 -6.20 -2.68
C ALA A 49 -13.40 -6.80 -2.94
N LEU A 50 -13.35 -8.11 -3.20
CA LEU A 50 -12.09 -8.84 -3.30
C LEU A 50 -11.19 -8.27 -4.39
N GLU A 51 -11.76 -7.87 -5.51
CA GLU A 51 -11.06 -7.28 -6.65
C GLU A 51 -10.42 -5.93 -6.30
N SER A 52 -10.99 -5.22 -5.31
CA SER A 52 -10.52 -3.89 -4.92
C SER A 52 -9.44 -3.93 -3.84
N ILE A 53 -9.32 -5.03 -3.10
CA ILE A 53 -8.25 -5.25 -2.11
C ILE A 53 -6.91 -5.33 -2.84
N HIS A 54 -5.93 -4.55 -2.39
CA HIS A 54 -4.61 -4.45 -3.01
C HIS A 54 -3.57 -4.06 -1.96
N ALA A 55 -2.29 -4.25 -2.31
CA ALA A 55 -1.17 -3.71 -1.55
C ALA A 55 -0.68 -2.40 -2.18
N THR A 56 -0.60 -1.31 -1.42
CA THR A 56 0.03 -0.08 -1.90
C THR A 56 1.54 -0.16 -1.73
N LEU A 57 2.28 -0.32 -2.84
CA LEU A 57 3.73 -0.36 -2.79
C LEU A 57 4.34 1.04 -2.78
N LEU A 58 3.79 1.96 -3.58
CA LEU A 58 4.28 3.33 -3.66
C LEU A 58 3.12 4.29 -3.94
N GLY A 59 2.93 5.25 -3.05
CA GLY A 59 2.10 6.43 -3.33
C GLY A 59 2.80 7.30 -4.37
N CYS A 60 2.09 7.63 -5.45
CA CYS A 60 2.58 8.44 -6.55
C CYS A 60 1.87 9.81 -6.57
N GLU A 61 1.56 10.38 -5.40
CA GLU A 61 0.71 11.55 -5.34
C GLU A 61 1.38 12.80 -5.95
N GLY A 62 0.63 13.55 -6.75
CA GLY A 62 1.13 14.74 -7.42
C GLY A 62 0.07 15.50 -8.22
N VAL A 63 0.47 16.53 -8.94
CA VAL A 63 -0.42 17.31 -9.82
C VAL A 63 0.28 17.62 -11.15
N LYS A 64 -0.48 17.66 -12.25
CA LYS A 64 0.05 18.01 -13.56
C LYS A 64 0.24 19.52 -13.68
N THR A 65 1.45 19.91 -14.08
CA THR A 65 1.87 21.29 -14.38
C THR A 65 2.40 21.37 -15.81
N GLU A 66 2.69 22.58 -16.33
CA GLU A 66 3.32 22.75 -17.64
C GLU A 66 4.68 22.04 -17.77
N ARG A 67 5.38 21.84 -16.64
CA ARG A 67 6.70 21.22 -16.59
C ARG A 67 6.67 19.70 -16.39
N GLY A 68 5.48 19.11 -16.20
CA GLY A 68 5.28 17.71 -15.85
C GLY A 68 4.55 17.53 -14.51
N ILE A 69 4.66 16.35 -13.90
CA ILE A 69 3.99 16.05 -12.63
C ILE A 69 4.81 16.52 -11.44
N LEU A 70 4.27 17.49 -10.69
CA LEU A 70 4.84 17.96 -9.44
C LEU A 70 4.58 16.94 -8.32
N SER A 71 5.65 16.45 -7.68
CA SER A 71 5.54 15.50 -6.56
C SER A 71 4.96 16.17 -5.32
N LYS A 72 3.86 15.60 -4.81
CA LYS A 72 3.16 16.14 -3.64
C LYS A 72 4.04 16.16 -2.40
N TRP A 73 4.67 15.03 -2.10
CA TRP A 73 5.36 14.88 -0.82
C TRP A 73 6.71 15.58 -0.78
N PHE A 74 7.41 15.73 -1.90
CA PHE A 74 8.57 16.62 -1.95
C PHE A 74 8.17 18.06 -1.61
N LEU A 75 7.06 18.55 -2.18
CA LEU A 75 6.56 19.89 -1.89
C LEU A 75 6.10 20.02 -0.43
N GLU A 76 5.26 19.11 0.07
CA GLU A 76 4.65 19.24 1.39
C GLU A 76 5.58 18.89 2.56
N ARG A 77 6.56 17.99 2.35
CA ARG A 77 7.44 17.51 3.44
C ARG A 77 8.82 18.14 3.41
N ARG A 78 9.30 18.55 2.24
CA ARG A 78 10.66 19.09 2.07
C ARG A 78 10.67 20.51 1.51
N GLU A 79 9.50 21.09 1.18
CA GLU A 79 9.38 22.40 0.53
C GLU A 79 10.14 22.48 -0.81
N GLU A 80 10.27 21.34 -1.50
CA GLU A 80 11.03 21.23 -2.74
C GLU A 80 10.12 21.05 -3.96
N TYR A 81 10.33 21.88 -4.99
CA TYR A 81 9.64 21.76 -6.26
C TYR A 81 10.33 20.71 -7.15
N ARG A 82 9.79 19.49 -7.19
CA ARG A 82 10.36 18.40 -7.99
C ARG A 82 9.36 17.80 -8.96
N ILE A 83 9.76 17.71 -10.23
CA ILE A 83 9.00 17.04 -11.28
C ILE A 83 9.40 15.56 -11.33
N VAL A 84 8.41 14.67 -11.24
CA VAL A 84 8.60 13.23 -11.27
C VAL A 84 9.17 12.78 -12.62
N ASP A 85 10.23 11.98 -12.59
CA ASP A 85 10.79 11.31 -13.77
C ASP A 85 10.15 9.92 -13.94
N PHE A 86 9.01 9.86 -14.63
CA PHE A 86 8.36 8.56 -14.90
C PHE A 86 9.17 7.67 -15.83
N SER A 87 9.97 8.23 -16.75
CA SER A 87 10.76 7.41 -17.67
C SER A 87 11.81 6.62 -16.88
N GLY A 88 12.56 7.31 -16.02
CA GLY A 88 13.51 6.68 -15.11
C GLY A 88 12.85 5.71 -14.13
N LEU A 89 11.72 6.11 -13.52
CA LEU A 89 11.00 5.27 -12.55
C LEU A 89 10.50 3.96 -13.19
N ILE A 90 9.80 4.03 -14.32
CA ILE A 90 9.28 2.86 -15.02
C ILE A 90 10.43 1.93 -15.41
N ASN A 91 11.48 2.48 -16.04
CA ASN A 91 12.64 1.71 -16.46
C ASN A 91 13.35 1.05 -15.27
N SER A 92 13.48 1.76 -14.15
CA SER A 92 14.11 1.21 -12.94
C SER A 92 13.32 0.06 -12.36
N ILE A 93 11.98 0.15 -12.30
CA ILE A 93 11.14 -0.92 -11.75
C ILE A 93 11.16 -2.13 -12.68
N GLN A 94 10.95 -1.92 -13.99
CA GLN A 94 10.90 -3.01 -14.98
C GLN A 94 12.21 -3.80 -15.11
N ASN A 95 13.35 -3.17 -14.82
CA ASN A 95 14.67 -3.81 -14.86
C ASN A 95 15.22 -4.14 -13.45
N SER A 96 14.42 -3.98 -12.40
CA SER A 96 14.87 -4.20 -11.02
C SER A 96 15.07 -5.70 -10.75
N SER A 97 16.21 -6.05 -10.19
CA SER A 97 16.50 -7.40 -9.70
C SER A 97 15.77 -7.74 -8.39
N GLN A 98 15.00 -6.79 -7.81
CA GLN A 98 14.17 -7.05 -6.62
C GLN A 98 12.98 -7.95 -6.96
N PHE A 99 12.52 -7.97 -8.21
CA PHE A 99 11.38 -8.79 -8.61
C PHE A 99 11.82 -10.13 -9.21
N PRO A 100 11.11 -11.24 -8.91
CA PRO A 100 9.97 -11.32 -8.01
C PRO A 100 10.36 -11.26 -6.51
N MET A 101 9.60 -10.48 -5.73
CA MET A 101 9.74 -10.43 -4.27
C MET A 101 8.84 -11.49 -3.63
N LYS A 102 9.34 -12.24 -2.65
CA LYS A 102 8.52 -13.20 -1.89
C LYS A 102 7.91 -12.53 -0.67
N ILE A 103 6.60 -12.30 -0.70
CA ILE A 103 5.86 -11.71 0.42
C ILE A 103 5.24 -12.83 1.25
N GLN A 104 5.55 -12.88 2.53
CA GLN A 104 4.90 -13.80 3.46
C GLN A 104 3.68 -13.14 4.12
N PHE A 105 2.62 -13.91 4.24
CA PHE A 105 1.38 -13.55 4.91
C PHE A 105 1.04 -14.58 5.99
N GLY A 106 0.93 -14.12 7.24
CA GLY A 106 0.74 -14.99 8.42
C GLY A 106 1.96 -15.85 8.78
N GLY A 107 1.77 -16.74 9.76
CA GLY A 107 2.80 -17.65 10.28
C GLY A 107 3.92 -16.96 11.06
N TYR A 108 3.68 -15.77 11.61
CA TYR A 108 4.66 -15.01 12.38
C TYR A 108 4.66 -15.46 13.85
N GLU A 109 5.69 -16.18 14.26
CA GLU A 109 5.82 -16.70 15.63
C GLU A 109 6.38 -15.64 16.58
N LEU A 110 5.75 -15.48 17.74
CA LEU A 110 6.14 -14.52 18.78
C LEU A 110 7.58 -14.71 19.30
N SER A 111 8.10 -15.93 19.24
CA SER A 111 9.43 -16.29 19.73
C SER A 111 10.54 -16.06 18.69
N VAL A 112 10.21 -15.74 17.44
CA VAL A 112 11.17 -15.60 16.35
C VAL A 112 11.47 -14.12 16.13
N ASP A 113 12.73 -13.74 16.26
CA ASP A 113 13.18 -12.44 15.78
C ASP A 113 13.29 -12.45 14.25
N TYR A 114 12.40 -11.72 13.58
CA TYR A 114 12.39 -11.57 12.12
C TYR A 114 13.37 -10.50 11.60
N GLY A 115 14.07 -9.78 12.48
CA GLY A 115 15.02 -8.72 12.11
C GLY A 115 14.36 -7.39 11.71
N PHE A 116 13.04 -7.28 11.83
CA PHE A 116 12.27 -6.07 11.51
C PHE A 116 11.07 -5.93 12.42
N ASN A 117 10.81 -4.71 12.88
CA ASN A 117 9.59 -4.31 13.60
C ASN A 117 8.85 -3.25 12.79
N SER A 118 7.58 -3.51 12.50
CA SER A 118 6.71 -2.51 11.88
C SER A 118 6.20 -1.56 12.95
N ARG A 119 6.61 -0.29 12.90
CA ARG A 119 6.24 0.75 13.88
C ARG A 119 6.50 0.32 15.33
N ASN A 120 7.69 -0.23 15.59
CA ASN A 120 8.12 -0.73 16.90
C ASN A 120 7.30 -1.90 17.46
N LYS A 121 6.54 -2.59 16.63
CA LYS A 121 5.78 -3.79 17.01
C LYS A 121 6.22 -5.00 16.20
N HIS A 122 6.06 -6.17 16.81
CA HIS A 122 6.48 -7.44 16.23
C HIS A 122 5.61 -7.80 15.00
N PRO A 123 6.14 -8.49 13.97
CA PRO A 123 5.35 -8.94 12.82
C PRO A 123 4.09 -9.74 13.18
N TYR A 124 4.11 -10.53 14.26
CA TYR A 124 2.91 -11.18 14.82
C TYR A 124 1.80 -10.16 15.10
N GLU A 125 2.10 -9.14 15.90
CA GLU A 125 1.13 -8.11 16.30
C GLU A 125 0.73 -7.22 15.13
N ARG A 126 1.62 -7.04 14.15
CA ARG A 126 1.40 -6.16 12.99
C ARG A 126 0.75 -6.87 11.82
N SER A 127 0.73 -8.21 11.82
CA SER A 127 0.15 -9.01 10.73
C SER A 127 -1.33 -8.71 10.51
N PHE A 128 -2.02 -8.22 11.54
CA PHE A 128 -3.34 -7.63 11.43
C PHE A 128 -3.55 -6.53 12.48
N CYS A 129 -4.17 -5.42 12.09
CA CYS A 129 -4.67 -4.40 13.02
C CYS A 129 -5.80 -3.58 12.39
N PHE A 130 -6.58 -2.91 13.22
CA PHE A 130 -7.40 -1.78 12.82
C PHE A 130 -6.56 -0.50 12.80
N GLN A 131 -6.66 0.25 11.71
CA GLN A 131 -6.13 1.61 11.61
C GLN A 131 -7.32 2.56 11.53
N ASN A 132 -7.68 3.14 12.67
CA ASN A 132 -9.00 3.74 12.89
C ASN A 132 -10.09 2.70 12.59
N GLU A 133 -11.02 2.99 11.69
CA GLU A 133 -12.11 2.07 11.30
C GLU A 133 -11.67 0.99 10.30
N ILE A 134 -10.45 1.05 9.76
CA ILE A 134 -10.04 0.21 8.62
C ILE A 134 -9.36 -1.06 9.11
N ALA A 135 -9.87 -2.24 8.70
CA ALA A 135 -9.21 -3.52 8.93
C ALA A 135 -8.03 -3.67 7.96
N VAL A 136 -6.80 -3.73 8.50
CA VAL A 136 -5.57 -3.82 7.72
C VAL A 136 -4.87 -5.14 7.97
N PHE A 137 -4.62 -5.86 6.88
CA PHE A 137 -3.86 -7.11 6.84
C PHE A 137 -2.47 -6.85 6.26
N MET A 138 -1.42 -7.45 6.81
CA MET A 138 -0.05 -7.13 6.42
C MET A 138 0.81 -8.37 6.20
N GLY A 139 1.73 -8.24 5.24
CA GLY A 139 2.83 -9.16 5.02
C GLY A 139 4.14 -8.40 4.80
N TRP A 140 5.24 -9.14 4.72
CA TRP A 140 6.56 -8.58 4.50
C TRP A 140 7.38 -9.43 3.53
N PRO A 141 8.33 -8.82 2.79
CA PRO A 141 9.31 -9.55 2.00
C PRO A 141 10.18 -10.45 2.91
N MET A 142 10.34 -11.72 2.52
CA MET A 142 11.04 -12.72 3.32
C MET A 142 12.20 -13.39 2.56
N GLN A 143 13.32 -13.58 3.24
CA GLN A 143 14.45 -14.38 2.76
C GLN A 143 15.12 -15.10 3.94
N ALA A 144 15.32 -16.41 3.80
CA ALA A 144 15.97 -17.25 4.82
C ALA A 144 15.42 -17.05 6.25
N GLY A 145 14.10 -16.90 6.38
CA GLY A 145 13.43 -16.72 7.68
C GLY A 145 13.56 -15.31 8.29
N LYS A 146 14.13 -14.34 7.57
CA LYS A 146 14.22 -12.94 7.98
C LYS A 146 13.42 -12.05 7.04
N ILE A 147 12.88 -10.97 7.60
CA ILE A 147 12.28 -9.90 6.81
C ILE A 147 13.40 -9.10 6.15
N ILE A 148 13.29 -8.90 4.84
CA ILE A 148 14.21 -8.05 4.07
C ILE A 148 13.54 -6.75 3.66
N MET A 149 14.34 -5.71 3.45
CA MET A 149 13.86 -4.32 3.31
C MET A 149 13.44 -3.94 1.89
N GLU A 150 13.01 -4.90 1.06
CA GLU A 150 12.83 -4.65 -0.38
C GLU A 150 11.74 -3.62 -0.71
N ILE A 151 10.64 -3.58 0.06
CA ILE A 151 9.58 -2.59 -0.15
C ILE A 151 10.05 -1.19 0.28
N ASP A 152 10.76 -1.09 1.41
CA ASP A 152 11.37 0.17 1.84
C ASP A 152 12.39 0.67 0.80
N HIS A 153 13.26 -0.21 0.31
CA HIS A 153 14.24 0.09 -0.73
C HIS A 153 13.57 0.54 -2.04
N LEU A 154 12.46 -0.10 -2.46
CA LEU A 154 11.67 0.34 -3.61
C LEU A 154 11.11 1.76 -3.40
N ARG A 155 10.57 2.03 -2.20
CA ARG A 155 10.01 3.35 -1.86
C ARG A 155 11.07 4.44 -1.81
N ARG A 156 12.29 4.12 -1.35
CA ARG A 156 13.43 5.05 -1.32
C ARG A 156 14.07 5.25 -2.68
N SER A 157 14.19 4.21 -3.49
CA SER A 157 14.78 4.33 -4.83
C SER A 157 13.95 5.26 -5.73
N ALA A 158 12.63 5.35 -5.48
CA ALA A 158 11.75 6.31 -6.13
C ALA A 158 12.16 7.77 -5.94
N GLU A 159 12.89 8.11 -4.86
CA GLU A 159 13.37 9.47 -4.62
C GLU A 159 14.39 9.92 -5.68
N ASN A 160 15.15 8.98 -6.27
CA ASN A 160 16.06 9.27 -7.39
C ASN A 160 15.32 9.74 -8.65
N PHE A 161 14.02 9.45 -8.71
CA PHE A 161 13.12 9.84 -9.80
C PHE A 161 12.15 10.94 -9.36
N ASN A 162 12.54 11.71 -8.34
CA ASN A 162 11.78 12.84 -7.82
C ASN A 162 10.39 12.47 -7.29
N LEU A 163 10.21 11.23 -6.84
CA LEU A 163 8.98 10.77 -6.21
C LEU A 163 9.23 10.35 -4.75
N LEU A 164 8.67 11.11 -3.81
CA LEU A 164 8.80 10.83 -2.38
C LEU A 164 7.58 10.09 -1.86
N HIS A 165 7.78 8.98 -1.12
CA HIS A 165 6.68 8.30 -0.43
C HIS A 165 6.24 9.05 0.83
N LYS A 166 4.94 9.08 1.13
CA LYS A 166 4.36 9.86 2.24
C LYS A 166 4.94 9.57 3.62
N TYR A 167 5.43 8.35 3.84
CA TYR A 167 6.02 7.94 5.11
C TYR A 167 7.53 8.21 5.21
N HIS A 168 8.19 8.66 4.14
CA HIS A 168 9.63 8.99 4.10
C HIS A 168 9.88 10.50 4.23
N GLY A 169 9.04 11.19 5.01
CA GLY A 169 9.22 12.61 5.32
C GLY A 169 10.53 12.91 6.07
N ASN A 170 11.07 11.92 6.79
CA ASN A 170 12.38 11.97 7.46
C ASN A 170 13.30 10.88 6.90
N PRO A 171 14.63 11.12 6.75
CA PRO A 171 15.56 10.11 6.23
C PRO A 171 15.55 8.78 7.00
N ASP A 172 15.36 8.81 8.33
CA ASP A 172 15.37 7.60 9.17
C ASP A 172 14.04 6.85 9.19
N ALA A 173 12.99 7.39 8.56
CA ALA A 173 11.69 6.75 8.56
C ALA A 173 11.71 5.51 7.67
N VAL A 174 11.39 4.36 8.24
CA VAL A 174 11.35 3.08 7.52
C VAL A 174 9.91 2.66 7.33
N ASP A 175 9.57 2.26 6.11
CA ASP A 175 8.29 1.64 5.80
C ASP A 175 8.48 0.47 4.85
N ASN A 176 8.40 -0.74 5.40
CA ASN A 176 8.53 -2.00 4.67
C ASN A 176 7.20 -2.79 4.63
N ASP A 177 6.09 -2.17 5.06
CA ASP A 177 4.80 -2.88 5.17
C ASP A 177 4.18 -3.12 3.78
N CYS A 178 3.90 -4.39 3.47
CA CYS A 178 2.99 -4.79 2.40
C CYS A 178 1.57 -4.87 2.98
N TYR A 179 0.93 -3.71 3.16
CA TYR A 179 -0.38 -3.63 3.80
C TYR A 179 -1.53 -3.69 2.79
N LEU A 180 -2.62 -4.36 3.16
CA LEU A 180 -3.86 -4.48 2.42
C LEU A 180 -5.03 -4.06 3.31
N ARG A 181 -5.95 -3.27 2.77
CA ARG A 181 -7.21 -2.95 3.46
C ARG A 181 -8.24 -3.98 3.04
N ILE A 182 -8.81 -4.70 4.01
CA ILE A 182 -9.73 -5.82 3.72
C ILE A 182 -11.18 -5.53 4.11
N GLY A 183 -11.44 -4.39 4.75
CA GLY A 183 -12.77 -3.94 5.11
C GLY A 183 -12.74 -2.74 6.04
N VAL A 184 -13.91 -2.33 6.50
CA VAL A 184 -14.10 -1.16 7.36
C VAL A 184 -15.18 -1.42 8.39
N LEU A 185 -15.10 -0.73 9.52
CA LEU A 185 -16.15 -0.67 10.51
C LEU A 185 -17.11 0.46 10.15
N ASN A 186 -18.41 0.16 10.12
CA ASN A 186 -19.45 1.13 9.80
C ASN A 186 -20.06 1.82 11.04
N SER A 187 -19.58 1.46 12.23
CA SER A 187 -20.07 1.93 13.52
C SER A 187 -18.98 1.86 14.57
N ILE A 188 -19.12 2.66 15.62
CA ILE A 188 -18.14 2.76 16.70
C ILE A 188 -18.11 1.45 17.49
N VAL A 189 -16.91 0.90 17.63
CA VAL A 189 -16.61 -0.28 18.45
C VAL A 189 -15.72 0.14 19.63
N SER A 190 -15.92 -0.45 20.80
CA SER A 190 -15.08 -0.14 21.95
C SER A 190 -13.63 -0.58 21.71
N VAL A 191 -12.69 0.12 22.32
CA VAL A 191 -11.25 -0.17 22.18
C VAL A 191 -10.94 -1.59 22.65
N GLU A 192 -11.58 -2.05 23.73
CA GLU A 192 -11.40 -3.38 24.28
C GLU A 192 -11.86 -4.46 23.28
N LYS A 193 -12.99 -4.21 22.60
CA LYS A 193 -13.50 -5.14 21.60
C LYS A 193 -12.62 -5.17 20.36
N ILE A 194 -12.09 -4.01 19.94
CA ILE A 194 -11.11 -3.95 18.84
C ILE A 194 -9.87 -4.76 19.18
N GLN A 195 -9.30 -4.60 20.37
CA GLN A 195 -8.14 -5.36 20.83
C GLN A 195 -8.42 -6.87 20.89
N GLU A 196 -9.59 -7.27 21.40
CA GLU A 196 -10.02 -8.68 21.42
C GLU A 196 -10.06 -9.27 20.00
N VAL A 197 -10.65 -8.54 19.05
CA VAL A 197 -10.76 -8.98 17.65
C VAL A 197 -9.38 -9.04 16.98
N GLU A 198 -8.53 -8.03 17.17
CA GLU A 198 -7.16 -8.02 16.65
C GLU A 198 -6.37 -9.24 17.14
N GLN A 199 -6.37 -9.50 18.45
CA GLN A 199 -5.67 -10.63 19.04
C GLN A 199 -6.19 -11.97 18.49
N ASN A 200 -7.51 -12.07 18.30
CA ASN A 200 -8.12 -13.28 17.75
C ASN A 200 -7.67 -13.55 16.30
N ILE A 201 -7.65 -12.51 15.46
CA ILE A 201 -7.18 -12.61 14.08
C ILE A 201 -5.67 -12.88 14.02
N GLN A 202 -4.87 -12.18 14.81
CA GLN A 202 -3.41 -12.35 14.88
C GLN A 202 -3.05 -13.79 15.30
N GLU A 203 -3.74 -14.34 16.31
CA GLU A 203 -3.51 -15.73 16.74
C GLU A 203 -3.91 -16.74 15.66
N ARG A 204 -5.00 -16.48 14.92
CA ARG A 204 -5.39 -17.31 13.78
C ARG A 204 -4.35 -17.25 12.66
N LEU A 205 -3.83 -16.06 12.36
CA LEU A 205 -2.76 -15.84 11.40
C LEU A 205 -1.44 -16.48 11.82
N ARG A 206 -1.13 -16.56 13.12
CA ARG A 206 0.05 -17.26 13.62
C ARG A 206 -0.03 -18.77 13.43
N ARG A 207 -1.20 -19.37 13.74
CA ARG A 207 -1.38 -20.83 13.72
C ARG A 207 -1.45 -21.45 12.33
N ARG A 208 -1.73 -20.66 11.29
CA ARG A 208 -1.73 -21.15 9.91
C ARG A 208 -0.31 -21.32 9.38
N SER A 209 -0.15 -22.21 8.42
CA SER A 209 1.05 -22.22 7.58
C SER A 209 1.21 -20.84 6.90
N PRO A 210 2.43 -20.28 6.86
CA PRO A 210 2.71 -19.06 6.12
C PRO A 210 2.26 -19.19 4.67
N LEU A 211 1.58 -18.16 4.15
CA LEU A 211 1.32 -18.05 2.71
C LEU A 211 2.41 -17.17 2.10
N GLU A 212 3.28 -17.76 1.28
CA GLU A 212 4.28 -17.02 0.52
C GLU A 212 3.75 -16.76 -0.90
N LEU A 213 3.67 -15.48 -1.28
CA LEU A 213 3.26 -15.06 -2.62
C LEU A 213 4.46 -14.42 -3.33
N SER A 214 4.65 -14.81 -4.58
CA SER A 214 5.59 -14.15 -5.48
C SER A 214 4.94 -12.89 -6.04
N LEU A 215 5.42 -11.73 -5.63
CA LEU A 215 5.04 -10.44 -6.19
C LEU A 215 5.97 -10.14 -7.37
N SER A 216 5.45 -10.29 -8.58
CA SER A 216 6.16 -10.11 -9.84
C SER A 216 5.83 -8.76 -10.49
N LEU A 217 6.52 -8.42 -11.58
CA LEU A 217 6.21 -7.22 -12.37
C LEU A 217 4.81 -7.28 -13.01
N GLU A 218 4.27 -8.47 -13.25
CA GLU A 218 2.94 -8.66 -13.85
C GLU A 218 1.81 -8.35 -12.87
N ASP A 219 2.10 -8.40 -11.57
CA ASP A 219 1.16 -8.07 -10.49
C ASP A 219 1.04 -6.57 -10.25
N LEU A 220 1.90 -5.77 -10.90
CA LEU A 220 2.00 -4.33 -10.68
C LEU A 220 1.14 -3.54 -11.65
N CYS A 221 0.43 -2.55 -11.12
CA CYS A 221 -0.24 -1.54 -11.92
C CYS A 221 -0.20 -0.17 -11.25
N PHE A 222 -0.17 0.87 -12.08
CA PHE A 222 -0.51 2.21 -11.66
C PHE A 222 -2.02 2.36 -11.65
N VAL A 223 -2.54 2.92 -10.58
CA VAL A 223 -3.98 3.15 -10.40
C VAL A 223 -4.25 4.61 -10.13
N GLN A 224 -5.27 5.14 -10.79
CA GLN A 224 -5.84 6.44 -10.49
C GLN A 224 -7.17 6.28 -9.76
N TYR A 225 -7.32 6.94 -8.63
CA TYR A 225 -8.51 6.79 -7.79
C TYR A 225 -8.88 8.08 -7.07
N HIS A 226 -10.17 8.20 -6.75
CA HIS A 226 -10.72 9.23 -5.87
C HIS A 226 -11.30 8.61 -4.58
N ASP A 227 -11.56 7.30 -4.62
CA ASP A 227 -12.03 6.49 -3.51
C ASP A 227 -10.91 5.57 -3.07
N TYR A 228 -10.58 5.60 -1.77
CA TYR A 228 -9.54 4.80 -1.15
C TYR A 228 -9.77 3.28 -1.19
N THR A 229 -10.99 2.85 -1.49
CA THR A 229 -11.32 1.44 -1.70
C THR A 229 -10.90 0.95 -3.08
N LEU A 230 -10.60 1.85 -4.02
CA LEU A 230 -10.27 1.56 -5.43
C LEU A 230 -11.33 0.66 -6.10
N PRO A 231 -12.60 1.07 -6.15
CA PRO A 231 -13.61 0.24 -6.79
C PRO A 231 -13.34 0.16 -8.29
N TRP A 232 -13.50 -1.05 -8.85
CA TRP A 232 -13.17 -1.33 -10.25
C TRP A 232 -13.88 -0.40 -11.24
N ALA A 233 -15.10 0.01 -10.93
CA ALA A 233 -15.92 0.84 -11.81
C ALA A 233 -15.40 2.28 -12.00
N THR A 234 -14.59 2.81 -11.06
CA THR A 234 -14.14 4.20 -11.08
C THR A 234 -12.62 4.36 -11.01
N THR A 235 -11.89 3.25 -10.87
CA THR A 235 -10.43 3.25 -10.82
C THR A 235 -9.87 3.08 -12.23
N GLN A 236 -9.03 4.02 -12.68
CA GLN A 236 -8.28 3.80 -13.93
C GLN A 236 -7.04 2.99 -13.62
N VAL A 237 -6.74 2.00 -14.46
CA VAL A 237 -5.66 1.04 -14.24
C VAL A 237 -4.75 1.00 -15.45
N ILE A 238 -3.44 1.14 -15.20
CA ILE A 238 -2.39 0.96 -16.20
C ILE A 238 -1.45 -0.12 -15.68
N PRO A 239 -1.48 -1.35 -16.21
CA PRO A 239 -0.51 -2.38 -15.89
C PRO A 239 0.92 -1.88 -16.12
N LEU A 240 1.88 -2.25 -15.27
CA LEU A 240 3.27 -1.77 -15.37
C LEU A 240 3.89 -2.07 -16.74
N LYS A 241 3.58 -3.22 -17.33
CA LYS A 241 4.04 -3.61 -18.68
C LYS A 241 3.55 -2.66 -19.79
N ASP A 242 2.43 -1.99 -19.56
CA ASP A 242 1.79 -1.09 -20.52
C ASP A 242 2.06 0.38 -20.20
N ALA A 243 2.77 0.67 -19.10
CA ALA A 243 3.03 2.01 -18.61
C ALA A 243 4.04 2.74 -19.50
N THR A 244 3.68 3.97 -19.87
CA THR A 244 4.59 4.96 -20.47
C THR A 244 4.43 6.28 -19.73
N PRO A 245 5.43 7.18 -19.76
CA PRO A 245 5.30 8.50 -19.14
C PRO A 245 4.02 9.22 -19.57
N GLU A 246 3.69 9.20 -20.85
CA GLU A 246 2.52 9.90 -21.41
C GLU A 246 1.21 9.33 -20.87
N LYS A 247 1.11 7.99 -20.73
CA LYS A 247 -0.08 7.36 -20.15
C LYS A 247 -0.20 7.65 -18.66
N LEU A 248 0.91 7.64 -17.92
CA LEU A 248 0.89 7.95 -16.48
C LEU A 248 0.51 9.41 -16.24
N GLU A 249 1.02 10.35 -17.04
CA GLU A 249 0.67 11.76 -16.93
C GLU A 249 -0.82 12.05 -17.13
N GLN A 250 -1.54 11.21 -17.88
CA GLN A 250 -2.98 11.32 -18.08
C GLN A 250 -3.79 10.99 -16.81
N LEU A 251 -3.18 10.30 -15.84
CA LEU A 251 -3.83 9.98 -14.56
C LEU A 251 -3.89 11.18 -13.61
N TYR A 252 -3.11 12.23 -13.86
CA TYR A 252 -2.96 13.33 -12.90
C TYR A 252 -3.95 14.47 -13.19
N PRO A 253 -4.57 15.04 -12.14
CA PRO A 253 -5.37 16.24 -12.29
C PRO A 253 -4.49 17.41 -12.72
N ILE A 254 -5.05 18.31 -13.54
CA ILE A 254 -4.38 19.54 -13.96
C ILE A 254 -4.46 20.57 -12.83
N LEU A 255 -3.34 21.21 -12.52
CA LEU A 255 -3.32 22.36 -11.62
C LEU A 255 -3.99 23.54 -12.32
N ASN A 256 -5.20 23.89 -11.91
CA ASN A 256 -5.84 25.12 -12.38
C ASN A 256 -5.26 26.30 -11.58
N GLU A 257 -4.57 27.21 -12.26
CA GLU A 257 -3.95 28.41 -11.66
C GLU A 257 -4.98 29.39 -11.03
N ASN A 258 -6.27 29.18 -11.27
CA ASN A 258 -7.36 30.06 -10.81
C ASN A 258 -7.81 29.86 -9.35
N ASN A 259 -7.13 29.03 -8.56
CA ASN A 259 -7.40 28.85 -7.11
C ASN A 259 -6.27 29.41 -6.23
N THR A 260 -5.74 30.58 -6.59
CA THR A 260 -4.89 31.41 -5.71
C THR A 260 -5.64 32.63 -5.22
#